data_AF-A0A1I2Q6S7-F1
#
_entry.id   AF-A0A1I2Q6S7-F1
#
_cell.length_a   1.000
_cell.length_b   1.000
_cell.length_c   1.000
_cell.angle_alpha   90.00
_cell.angle_beta   90.00
_cell.angle_gamma   90.00
#
_symmetry.space_group_name_H-M   'P 1'
#
loop_
_entity.id
_entity.type
_entity.pdbx_description
1 polymer ?
#
loop_
_entity_poly.entity_id
_entity_poly.type
_entity_poly.pdbx_seq_one_letter_code
_entity_poly.pdbx_strand_id
1 'polypeptide(L)'
;MFRYAVATGRAKRDITPDLKGALATHKTQHFPAITDPAKVGKLLQMLDSYEGTSTVRAALKFVPLVFVRPDRLLPSLDASQYKHYGRAGVS
;
A
#
# COMPACT_ATOMS: atom_id res chain seq x y z
N MET A 1 -10.02 10.82 17.22
CA MET A 1 -11.01 11.89 16.97
C MET A 1 -11.93 12.17 18.16
N PHE A 2 -12.47 11.16 18.87
CA PHE A 2 -13.40 11.40 20.00
C PHE A 2 -12.80 12.23 21.14
N ARG A 3 -11.55 11.98 21.55
CA ARG A 3 -10.83 12.83 22.52
C ARG A 3 -10.72 14.30 22.09
N TYR A 4 -10.50 14.54 20.80
CA TYR A 4 -10.46 15.90 20.23
C TYR A 4 -11.84 16.57 20.23
N ALA A 5 -12.90 15.80 19.94
CA ALA A 5 -14.27 16.30 20.00
C ALA A 5 -14.68 16.66 21.44
N VAL A 6 -14.24 15.89 22.44
CA VAL A 6 -14.47 16.20 23.86
C VAL A 6 -13.72 17.46 24.29
N ALA A 7 -12.43 17.55 23.95
CA ALA A 7 -11.60 18.72 24.26
C ALA A 7 -12.14 20.02 23.63
N THR A 8 -12.82 19.91 22.49
CA THR A 8 -13.39 21.06 21.78
C THR A 8 -14.90 21.22 22.01
N GLY A 9 -15.49 20.53 22.99
CA GLY A 9 -16.90 20.68 23.37
C GLY A 9 -17.92 20.12 22.38
N ARG A 10 -17.47 19.46 21.30
CA ARG A 10 -18.33 18.84 20.28
C ARG A 10 -18.88 17.48 20.70
N ALA A 11 -18.34 16.87 21.76
CA ALA A 11 -18.82 15.63 22.35
C ALA A 11 -18.70 15.67 23.88
N LYS A 12 -19.58 14.95 24.59
CA LYS A 12 -19.62 14.94 26.06
C LYS A 12 -18.65 13.93 26.70
N ARG A 13 -18.34 12.84 26.01
CA ARG A 13 -17.51 11.73 26.51
C ARG A 13 -16.84 11.00 25.35
N ASP A 14 -15.68 10.43 25.64
CA ASP A 14 -15.01 9.49 24.75
C ASP A 14 -15.66 8.09 24.87
N ILE A 15 -16.23 7.58 23.77
CA ILE A 15 -16.84 6.24 23.69
C ILE A 15 -15.84 5.15 23.27
N THR A 16 -14.61 5.52 22.91
CA THR A 16 -13.56 4.58 22.48
C THR A 16 -13.27 3.47 23.51
N PRO A 17 -13.32 3.72 24.83
CA PRO A 17 -13.13 2.66 25.83
C PRO A 17 -14.17 1.53 25.74
N ASP A 18 -15.43 1.88 25.45
CA ASP A 18 -16.53 0.91 25.37
C ASP A 18 -16.39 -0.02 24.14
N LEU A 19 -15.66 0.45 23.12
CA LEU A 19 -15.35 -0.33 21.91
C LEU A 19 -14.22 -1.34 22.11
N LYS A 20 -13.42 -1.20 23.18
CA LYS A 20 -12.25 -2.03 23.46
C LYS A 20 -12.69 -3.39 24.03
N GLY A 21 -13.19 -4.25 23.14
CA GLY A 21 -13.71 -5.59 23.47
C GLY A 21 -15.05 -5.91 22.81
N ALA A 22 -15.78 -4.89 22.37
CA ALA A 22 -17.05 -5.06 21.64
C ALA A 22 -16.85 -5.46 20.17
N LEU A 23 -15.66 -5.21 19.61
CA LEU A 23 -15.33 -5.53 18.22
C LEU A 23 -14.54 -6.84 18.15
N ALA A 24 -14.84 -7.66 17.14
CA ALA A 24 -14.04 -8.83 16.82
C ALA A 24 -12.58 -8.40 16.62
N THR A 25 -11.67 -9.04 17.35
CA THR A 25 -10.25 -8.73 17.24
C THR A 25 -9.76 -9.09 15.84
N HIS A 26 -9.14 -8.13 15.17
CA HIS A 26 -8.52 -8.39 13.88
C HIS A 26 -7.44 -9.47 14.06
N LYS A 27 -7.56 -10.58 13.32
CA LYS A 27 -6.52 -11.61 13.29
C LYS A 27 -5.33 -11.06 12.53
N THR A 28 -4.30 -10.63 13.25
CA THR A 28 -3.06 -10.15 12.63
C THR A 28 -2.37 -11.31 11.91
N GLN A 29 -2.30 -11.22 10.59
CA GLN A 29 -1.43 -12.06 9.79
C GLN A 29 -0.12 -11.32 9.58
N HIS A 30 0.97 -11.90 10.07
CA HIS A 30 2.30 -11.38 9.83
C HIS A 30 2.79 -11.84 8.45
N PHE A 31 3.30 -10.91 7.65
CA PHE A 31 3.94 -11.18 6.36
C PHE A 31 5.46 -11.04 6.53
N PRO A 32 6.14 -12.05 7.11
CA PRO A 32 7.59 -11.98 7.32
C PRO A 32 8.32 -11.93 5.97
N ALA A 33 9.43 -11.21 5.94
CA ALA A 33 10.29 -11.17 4.77
C ALA A 33 10.84 -12.58 4.47
N ILE A 34 10.97 -12.91 3.18
CA ILE A 34 11.64 -14.13 2.75
C ILE A 34 13.13 -13.98 3.07
N THR A 35 13.65 -14.77 4.00
CA THR A 35 15.06 -14.76 4.42
C THR A 35 15.90 -15.86 3.77
N ASP A 36 15.26 -16.87 3.20
CA ASP A 36 15.93 -17.99 2.52
C ASP A 36 16.33 -17.58 1.09
N PRO A 37 17.64 -17.58 0.76
CA PRO A 37 18.14 -17.18 -0.56
C PRO A 37 17.54 -18.00 -1.71
N ALA A 38 17.25 -19.29 -1.52
CA ALA A 38 16.66 -20.13 -2.57
C ALA A 38 15.23 -19.69 -2.91
N LYS A 39 14.46 -19.30 -1.88
CA LYS A 39 13.10 -18.77 -2.07
C LYS A 39 13.13 -17.38 -2.70
N VAL A 40 14.10 -16.54 -2.36
CA VAL A 40 14.31 -15.24 -3.01
C VAL A 40 14.63 -15.44 -4.50
N GLY A 41 15.53 -16.36 -4.84
CA GLY A 41 15.85 -16.67 -6.24
C GLY A 41 14.63 -17.13 -7.04
N LYS A 42 13.79 -17.98 -6.44
CA LYS A 42 12.54 -18.44 -7.07
C LYS A 42 11.55 -17.28 -7.28
N LEU A 43 11.44 -16.35 -6.32
CA LEU A 43 10.61 -15.17 -6.45
C LEU A 43 11.10 -14.27 -7.61
N LEU A 44 12.41 -14.03 -7.71
CA LEU A 44 12.99 -13.23 -8.78
C LEU A 44 12.71 -13.84 -10.16
N GLN A 45 12.85 -15.17 -10.31
CA GLN A 45 12.48 -15.85 -11.55
C GLN A 45 10.99 -15.68 -11.89
N MET A 46 10.10 -15.78 -10.91
CA MET A 46 8.66 -15.58 -11.12
C MET A 46 8.33 -14.16 -11.58
N LEU A 47 9.03 -13.15 -11.01
CA LEU A 47 8.90 -11.75 -11.43
C LEU A 47 9.39 -11.55 -12.88
N ASP A 48 10.50 -12.20 -13.24
CA ASP A 48 11.06 -12.13 -14.59
C ASP A 48 10.19 -12.83 -15.65
N SER A 49 9.50 -13.91 -15.27
CA SER A 49 8.58 -14.64 -16.15
C SER A 49 7.21 -13.99 -16.34
N TYR A 50 6.96 -12.81 -15.76
CA TYR A 50 5.67 -12.14 -15.87
C TYR A 50 5.40 -11.65 -17.30
N GLU A 51 4.30 -12.11 -17.91
CA GLU A 51 3.95 -11.83 -19.31
C GLU A 51 2.91 -10.69 -19.50
N GLY A 52 2.67 -9.87 -18.48
CA GLY A 52 1.74 -8.74 -18.59
C GLY A 52 2.28 -7.55 -19.40
N THR A 53 1.68 -6.38 -19.19
CA THR A 53 2.03 -5.15 -19.93
C THR A 53 3.51 -4.76 -19.75
N SER A 54 4.08 -4.10 -20.74
CA SER A 54 5.49 -3.66 -20.74
C SER A 54 5.83 -2.78 -19.53
N THR A 55 4.91 -1.89 -19.13
CA THR A 55 5.04 -1.03 -17.96
C THR A 55 5.13 -1.84 -16.67
N VAL A 56 4.24 -2.82 -16.47
CA VAL A 56 4.23 -3.66 -15.26
C VAL A 56 5.46 -4.56 -15.23
N ARG A 57 5.88 -5.11 -16.38
CA ARG A 57 7.13 -5.87 -16.49
C ARG A 57 8.36 -5.05 -16.10
N ALA A 58 8.47 -3.82 -16.59
CA ALA A 58 9.58 -2.93 -16.22
C ALA A 58 9.56 -2.63 -14.71
N ALA A 59 8.38 -2.37 -14.15
CA ALA A 59 8.21 -2.15 -12.72
C ALA A 59 8.66 -3.36 -11.88
N LEU A 60 8.20 -4.57 -12.22
CA LEU A 60 8.50 -5.80 -11.46
C LEU A 60 10.00 -6.14 -11.46
N LYS A 61 10.72 -5.80 -12.52
CA LYS A 61 12.19 -5.94 -12.58
C LYS A 61 12.92 -4.89 -11.76
N PHE A 62 12.31 -3.72 -11.59
CA PHE A 62 12.91 -2.60 -10.88
C PHE A 62 12.65 -2.65 -9.38
N VAL A 63 11.48 -3.15 -8.92
CA VAL A 63 11.13 -3.28 -7.49
C VAL A 63 12.25 -3.91 -6.63
N PRO A 64 12.90 -5.03 -7.03
CA PRO A 64 13.96 -5.65 -6.23
C PRO A 64 15.23 -4.80 -6.13
N LEU A 65 15.46 -3.87 -7.05
CA LEU A 65 16.66 -3.03 -7.10
C LEU A 65 16.55 -1.80 -6.20
N VAL A 66 15.35 -1.23 -6.08
CA VAL A 66 15.13 0.03 -5.38
C VAL A 66 14.38 -0.09 -4.06
N PHE A 67 13.83 -1.27 -3.74
CA PHE A 67 13.14 -1.57 -2.48
C PHE A 67 12.02 -0.59 -2.10
N VAL A 68 11.54 0.22 -3.05
CA VAL A 68 10.35 1.06 -2.85
C VAL A 68 9.12 0.17 -2.79
N ARG A 69 8.16 0.58 -1.97
CA ARG A 69 6.88 -0.12 -1.91
C ARG A 69 6.22 -0.08 -3.31
N PRO A 70 5.74 -1.24 -3.83
CA PRO A 70 5.24 -1.34 -5.21
C PRO A 70 4.15 -0.32 -5.59
N ASP A 71 3.34 0.10 -4.61
CA ASP A 71 2.29 1.12 -4.75
C ASP A 71 2.81 2.49 -5.18
N ARG A 72 4.10 2.77 -4.97
CA ARG A 72 4.73 4.04 -5.37
C ARG A 72 5.41 3.97 -6.73
N LEU A 73 5.88 2.80 -7.12
CA LEU A 73 6.65 2.64 -8.35
C LEU A 73 5.75 2.59 -9.59
N LEU A 74 4.65 1.84 -9.55
CA LEU A 74 3.75 1.68 -10.72
C LEU A 74 3.18 3.01 -11.23
N PRO A 75 2.64 3.91 -10.39
CA PRO A 75 2.15 5.21 -10.85
C PRO A 75 3.25 6.09 -11.44
N SER A 76 4.50 5.95 -10.96
CA SER A 76 5.63 6.77 -11.44
C SER A 76 6.10 6.37 -12.83
N LEU A 77 6.04 5.08 -13.17
CA LEU A 77 6.39 4.56 -14.50
C LEU A 77 5.32 4.87 -15.55
N ASP A 78 4.09 5.09 -15.10
CA ASP A 78 2.97 5.52 -15.93
C ASP A 78 2.79 7.05 -15.94
N ALA A 79 3.62 7.82 -15.21
CA ALA A 79 3.49 9.28 -15.12
C ALA A 79 3.61 9.99 -16.49
N SER A 80 4.20 9.32 -17.49
CA SER A 80 4.20 9.76 -18.88
C SER A 80 2.81 9.74 -19.54
N GLN A 81 1.88 8.91 -19.05
CA GLN A 81 0.47 8.84 -19.48
C GLN A 81 -0.45 9.67 -18.57
N TYR A 82 -0.15 9.78 -17.27
CA TYR A 82 -0.93 10.58 -16.30
C TYR A 82 -0.97 12.09 -16.58
N LYS A 83 -0.02 12.63 -17.36
CA LYS A 83 0.01 14.06 -17.72
C LYS A 83 -1.23 14.50 -18.52
N HIS A 84 -1.99 13.56 -19.09
CA HIS A 84 -3.22 13.83 -19.84
C HIS A 84 -4.51 13.80 -18.99
N TYR A 85 -4.51 13.26 -17.77
CA TYR A 85 -5.70 13.17 -16.91
C TYR A 85 -5.84 14.32 -15.90
N GLY A 86 -4.85 15.20 -15.78
CA GLY A 86 -4.79 16.24 -14.75
C GLY A 86 -5.35 17.63 -15.14
N ARG A 87 -6.11 17.76 -16.24
CA ARG A 87 -6.58 19.08 -16.72
C ARG A 87 -8.08 19.19 -17.03
N ALA A 88 -8.88 18.20 -16.65
CA ALA A 88 -10.33 18.25 -16.77
C ALA A 88 -10.95 18.04 -15.39
N GLY A 89 -11.34 19.12 -14.70
CA GLY A 89 -12.08 19.00 -13.45
C GLY A 89 -11.81 20.05 -12.37
N VAL A 90 -11.43 21.29 -12.74
CA VAL A 90 -11.52 22.42 -11.81
C VAL A 90 -12.04 23.64 -12.57
N SER A 91 -13.37 23.76 -12.67
CA SER A 91 -14.17 24.99 -12.72
C SER A 91 -15.64 24.62 -12.65
#